data_AF-A0A1G9GLX1-F1
#
_entry.id   AF-A0A1G9GLX1-F1
#
_cell.length_a   1.000
_cell.length_b   1.000
_cell.length_c   1.000
_cell.angle_alpha   90.00
_cell.angle_beta   90.00
_cell.angle_gamma   90.00
#
_symmetry.space_group_name_H-M   'P 1'
#
loop_
_entity.id
_entity.type
_entity.pdbx_description
1 polymer ?
#
loop_
_entity_poly.entity_id
_entity_poly.type
_entity_poly.pdbx_seq_one_letter_code
_entity_poly.pdbx_strand_id
1 'polypeptide(L)'
;MDLEVEPIKRLLLTVPVLLAVLLSGCQNAFGFINARWISEITLDCQPAGDRTQSEPLESRTFTDPAFIKLMADAMNGSKRLQNDLYHGAEFKMKLTFGDGYTEDYILNLGEAKGKQGLLVLAENSTKGYKVSAKDADKLRKLVYSEAGSAADAGTGAAQASVAVPGPVTVSRNMDHSSSFLP
;
A
#
# COMPACT_ATOMS: atom_id res chain seq x y z
N MET A 1 22.14 -33.52 -59.13
CA MET A 1 22.46 -32.95 -57.81
C MET A 1 21.12 -32.52 -57.21
N ASP A 2 20.32 -33.48 -56.80
CA ASP A 2 18.98 -33.26 -56.24
C ASP A 2 19.12 -33.12 -54.72
N LEU A 3 19.69 -31.98 -54.33
CA LEU A 3 19.82 -31.58 -52.93
C LEU A 3 18.42 -31.24 -52.40
N GLU A 4 17.80 -32.20 -51.72
CA GLU A 4 17.12 -31.97 -50.44
C GLU A 4 16.10 -30.81 -50.39
N VAL A 5 15.26 -30.66 -51.42
CA VAL A 5 14.32 -29.52 -51.51
C VAL A 5 13.17 -29.63 -50.49
N GLU A 6 12.75 -30.85 -50.14
CA GLU A 6 11.65 -31.07 -49.19
C GLU A 6 11.97 -30.68 -47.73
N PRO A 7 13.11 -31.08 -47.14
CA PRO A 7 13.46 -30.67 -45.78
C PRO A 7 13.74 -29.17 -45.68
N ILE A 8 14.34 -28.56 -46.71
CA ILE A 8 14.59 -27.11 -46.76
C ILE A 8 13.27 -26.33 -46.79
N LYS A 9 12.28 -26.78 -47.56
CA LYS A 9 10.96 -26.14 -47.63
C LYS A 9 10.16 -26.29 -46.32
N ARG A 10 10.27 -27.44 -45.64
CA ARG A 10 9.67 -27.63 -44.31
C ARG A 10 10.35 -26.74 -43.26
N LEU A 11 11.68 -26.66 -43.27
CA LEU A 11 12.45 -25.81 -42.35
C LEU A 11 12.12 -24.32 -42.55
N LEU A 12 11.99 -23.87 -43.80
CA LEU A 12 11.58 -22.50 -44.14
C LEU A 12 10.17 -22.13 -43.65
N LEU A 13 9.28 -23.11 -43.44
CA LEU A 13 7.94 -22.89 -42.92
C LEU A 13 7.87 -23.01 -41.39
N THR A 14 8.60 -23.95 -40.78
CA THR A 14 8.57 -24.15 -39.33
C THR A 14 9.36 -23.10 -38.55
N VAL A 15 10.50 -22.63 -39.07
CA VAL A 15 11.33 -21.62 -38.39
C VAL A 15 10.60 -20.29 -38.18
N PRO A 16 9.93 -19.66 -39.17
CA PRO A 16 9.21 -18.41 -38.94
C PRO A 16 7.97 -18.59 -38.05
N VAL A 17 7.31 -19.76 -38.07
CA VAL A 17 6.19 -20.06 -37.16
C VAL A 17 6.69 -20.18 -35.71
N LEU A 18 7.81 -20.88 -35.50
CA LEU A 18 8.41 -21.01 -34.17
C LEU A 18 8.90 -19.65 -33.64
N LEU A 19 9.48 -18.83 -34.53
CA LEU A 19 9.90 -17.47 -34.20
C LEU A 19 8.70 -16.58 -33.83
N ALA A 20 7.57 -16.67 -34.55
CA ALA A 20 6.35 -15.93 -34.23
C ALA A 20 5.76 -16.33 -32.86
N VAL A 21 5.80 -17.62 -32.52
CA VAL A 21 5.35 -18.11 -31.19
C VAL A 21 6.27 -17.56 -30.08
N LEU A 22 7.59 -17.55 -30.28
CA LEU A 22 8.54 -17.01 -29.30
C LEU A 22 8.39 -15.49 -29.10
N LEU A 23 8.02 -14.74 -30.15
CA LEU A 23 7.82 -13.29 -30.08
C LEU A 23 6.47 -12.89 -29.46
N SER A 24 5.51 -13.80 -29.34
CA SER A 24 4.19 -13.54 -28.76
C SER A 24 4.16 -13.51 -27.21
N GLY A 25 5.28 -13.80 -26.55
CA GLY A 25 5.33 -14.06 -25.09
C GLY A 25 5.54 -12.88 -24.14
N CYS A 26 5.78 -11.64 -24.60
CA CYS A 26 6.38 -10.61 -23.73
C CYS A 26 5.67 -9.23 -23.74
N GLN A 27 4.38 -9.07 -23.39
CA GLN A 27 3.76 -7.71 -23.43
C GLN A 27 2.73 -7.33 -22.34
N ASN A 28 2.68 -7.98 -21.17
CA ASN A 28 1.58 -7.76 -20.20
C ASN A 28 1.96 -7.32 -18.77
N ALA A 29 3.23 -7.05 -18.49
CA ALA A 29 3.67 -6.64 -17.16
C ALA A 29 3.82 -5.11 -17.06
N PHE A 30 3.63 -4.58 -15.85
CA PHE A 30 3.76 -3.17 -15.45
C PHE A 30 5.17 -2.58 -15.62
N GLY A 31 6.11 -3.33 -16.18
CA GLY A 31 7.54 -3.08 -16.02
C GLY A 31 8.04 -3.64 -14.69
N PHE A 32 9.35 -3.72 -14.54
CA PHE A 32 9.98 -4.17 -13.30
C PHE A 32 10.51 -2.96 -12.54
N ILE A 33 10.02 -2.76 -11.32
CA ILE A 33 10.40 -1.69 -10.41
C ILE A 33 11.27 -2.28 -9.31
N ASN A 34 12.44 -1.68 -9.12
CA ASN A 34 13.37 -2.08 -8.07
C ASN A 34 13.19 -1.18 -6.84
N ALA A 35 12.71 -1.76 -5.74
CA ALA A 35 12.51 -1.06 -4.46
C ALA A 35 13.76 -0.29 -3.99
N ARG A 36 14.97 -0.79 -4.30
CA ARG A 36 16.23 -0.16 -3.86
C ARG A 36 16.49 1.21 -4.49
N TRP A 37 15.79 1.54 -5.57
CA TRP A 37 15.93 2.80 -6.29
C TRP A 37 14.89 3.83 -5.87
N ILE A 38 13.85 3.41 -5.15
CA ILE A 38 12.82 4.30 -4.64
C ILE A 38 13.33 4.87 -3.31
N SER A 39 13.37 6.19 -3.23
CA SER A 39 13.72 6.91 -1.99
C SER A 39 12.47 7.23 -1.17
N GLU A 40 11.35 7.49 -1.83
CA GLU A 40 10.12 7.95 -1.19
C GLU A 40 8.88 7.60 -2.01
N ILE A 41 7.77 7.35 -1.33
CA ILE A 41 6.43 7.25 -1.94
C ILE A 41 5.50 8.24 -1.24
N THR A 42 4.95 9.19 -1.98
CA THR A 42 3.89 10.08 -1.48
C THR A 42 2.53 9.57 -1.93
N LEU A 43 1.55 9.52 -1.02
CA LEU A 43 0.13 9.27 -1.31
C LEU A 43 -0.69 10.49 -0.94
N ASP A 44 -1.16 11.22 -1.95
CA ASP A 44 -2.07 12.35 -1.77
C ASP A 44 -3.52 11.89 -1.91
N CYS A 45 -4.25 11.89 -0.80
CA CYS A 45 -5.61 11.40 -0.75
C CYS A 45 -6.56 12.39 -1.40
N GLN A 46 -7.31 11.94 -2.40
CA GLN A 46 -8.27 12.81 -3.06
C GLN A 46 -9.60 12.78 -2.32
N PRO A 47 -10.25 13.94 -2.11
CA PRO A 47 -11.57 13.99 -1.53
C PRO A 47 -12.56 13.29 -2.47
N ALA A 48 -13.14 12.20 -2.01
CA ALA A 48 -14.19 11.53 -2.77
C ALA A 48 -15.49 12.32 -2.61
N GLY A 49 -16.02 12.85 -3.73
CA GLY A 49 -17.11 13.83 -3.75
C GLY A 49 -18.40 13.44 -3.01
N ASP A 50 -18.59 12.16 -2.67
CA ASP A 50 -19.79 11.66 -1.96
C ASP A 50 -19.47 10.76 -0.75
N ARG A 51 -18.20 10.66 -0.30
CA ARG A 51 -17.89 9.84 0.89
C ARG A 51 -18.30 10.59 2.15
N THR A 52 -19.43 10.20 2.73
CA THR A 52 -19.70 10.38 4.16
C THR A 52 -18.74 9.47 4.93
N GLN A 53 -17.48 9.86 5.07
CA GLN A 53 -16.54 9.20 5.96
C GLN A 53 -15.81 10.22 6.81
N SER A 54 -15.72 9.85 8.09
CA SER A 54 -15.03 10.53 9.17
C SER A 54 -13.60 10.85 8.78
N GLU A 55 -13.24 12.13 8.91
CA GLU A 55 -11.90 12.71 8.77
C GLU A 55 -11.21 12.52 7.39
N PRO A 56 -10.83 13.62 6.71
CA PRO A 56 -10.02 13.54 5.49
C PRO A 56 -8.72 12.78 5.77
N LEU A 57 -8.46 11.71 5.00
CA LEU A 57 -7.17 11.04 5.09
C LEU A 57 -6.09 12.01 4.58
N GLU A 58 -5.21 12.43 5.47
CA GLU A 58 -4.13 13.36 5.10
C GLU A 58 -3.16 12.72 4.10
N SER A 59 -2.55 13.57 3.27
CA SER A 59 -1.45 13.17 2.39
C SER A 59 -0.29 12.61 3.22
N ARG A 60 0.31 11.52 2.75
CA ARG A 60 1.32 10.76 3.49
C ARG A 60 2.56 10.52 2.67
N THR A 61 3.69 10.57 3.34
CA THR A 61 4.99 10.28 2.77
C THR A 61 5.61 9.07 3.45
N PHE A 62 5.94 8.06 2.67
CA PHE A 62 6.53 6.81 3.13
C PHE A 62 7.99 6.73 2.67
N THR A 63 8.89 6.69 3.65
CA THR A 63 10.32 6.41 3.46
C THR A 63 10.74 5.09 4.09
N ASP A 64 9.80 4.38 4.72
CA ASP A 64 10.04 3.07 5.32
C ASP A 64 10.38 2.03 4.25
N PRO A 65 11.54 1.35 4.35
CA PRO A 65 11.95 0.36 3.36
C PRO A 65 10.99 -0.82 3.22
N ALA A 66 10.26 -1.20 4.28
CA ALA A 66 9.31 -2.31 4.20
C ALA A 66 8.05 -1.91 3.42
N PHE A 67 7.54 -0.69 3.61
CA PHE A 67 6.47 -0.13 2.79
C PHE A 67 6.89 0.01 1.32
N ILE A 68 8.06 0.59 1.07
CA ILE A 68 8.59 0.77 -0.30
C ILE A 68 8.72 -0.58 -1.00
N LYS A 69 9.28 -1.58 -0.32
CA LYS A 69 9.39 -2.94 -0.86
C LYS A 69 8.01 -3.54 -1.14
N LEU A 70 7.06 -3.39 -0.22
CA LEU A 70 5.70 -3.91 -0.41
C LEU A 70 5.03 -3.28 -1.63
N MET A 71 5.14 -1.96 -1.82
CA MET A 71 4.58 -1.27 -2.98
C MET A 71 5.24 -1.75 -4.26
N ALA A 72 6.57 -1.83 -4.31
CA ALA A 72 7.30 -2.33 -5.48
C ALA A 72 6.91 -3.77 -5.83
N ASP A 73 6.77 -4.66 -4.83
CA ASP A 73 6.31 -6.03 -5.03
C ASP A 73 4.87 -6.07 -5.58
N ALA A 74 3.98 -5.21 -5.08
CA ALA A 74 2.60 -5.09 -5.55
C ALA A 74 2.51 -4.58 -7.00
N MET A 75 3.35 -3.60 -7.35
CA MET A 75 3.50 -3.05 -8.70
C MET A 75 4.00 -4.12 -9.66
N ASN A 76 5.07 -4.82 -9.30
CA ASN A 76 5.68 -5.89 -10.09
C ASN A 76 4.74 -7.09 -10.29
N GLY A 77 3.94 -7.40 -9.27
CA GLY A 77 2.94 -8.48 -9.32
C GLY A 77 1.63 -8.09 -10.01
N SER A 78 1.47 -6.83 -10.41
CA SER A 78 0.23 -6.33 -10.99
C SER A 78 0.04 -6.81 -12.43
N LYS A 79 -1.23 -7.03 -12.81
CA LYS A 79 -1.58 -7.55 -14.14
C LYS A 79 -2.30 -6.50 -14.96
N ARG A 80 -1.82 -6.28 -16.19
CA ARG A 80 -2.44 -5.33 -17.12
C ARG A 80 -3.92 -5.65 -17.35
N LEU A 81 -4.73 -4.61 -17.36
CA LEU A 81 -6.14 -4.66 -17.76
C LEU A 81 -6.26 -4.59 -19.27
N GLN A 82 -7.18 -5.38 -19.82
CA GLN A 82 -7.43 -5.44 -21.27
C GLN A 82 -8.41 -4.37 -21.75
N ASN A 83 -9.09 -3.67 -20.83
CA ASN A 83 -10.15 -2.72 -21.16
C ASN A 83 -9.78 -1.32 -20.67
N ASP A 84 -10.27 -0.31 -21.38
CA ASP A 84 -10.17 1.09 -20.96
C ASP A 84 -10.88 1.30 -19.62
N LEU A 85 -10.32 2.18 -18.80
CA LEU A 85 -10.77 2.41 -17.43
C LEU A 85 -11.33 3.81 -17.24
N TYR A 86 -12.62 3.88 -16.91
CA TYR A 86 -13.18 5.05 -16.26
C TYR A 86 -13.08 4.88 -14.75
N HIS A 87 -12.20 5.64 -14.10
CA HIS A 87 -11.90 5.51 -12.68
C HIS A 87 -11.70 6.87 -12.04
N GLY A 88 -12.17 7.01 -10.80
CA GLY A 88 -11.75 8.09 -9.92
C GLY A 88 -10.34 7.83 -9.38
N ALA A 89 -9.74 8.86 -8.80
CA ALA A 89 -8.50 8.72 -8.04
C ALA A 89 -8.86 8.71 -6.55
N GLU A 90 -8.52 7.63 -5.86
CA GLU A 90 -8.52 7.60 -4.40
C GLU A 90 -7.22 8.21 -3.85
N PHE A 91 -6.08 7.81 -4.43
CA PHE A 91 -4.78 8.35 -4.13
C PHE A 91 -4.09 8.79 -5.42
N LYS A 92 -3.58 10.03 -5.42
CA LYS A 92 -2.51 10.42 -6.33
C LYS A 92 -1.19 10.01 -5.69
N MET A 93 -0.53 9.03 -6.28
CA MET A 93 0.73 8.48 -5.80
C MET A 93 1.89 9.06 -6.59
N LYS A 94 2.93 9.53 -5.90
CA LYS A 94 4.20 9.94 -6.50
C LYS A 94 5.31 9.03 -6.00
N LEU A 95 5.99 8.36 -6.92
CA LEU A 95 7.23 7.63 -6.64
C LEU A 95 8.40 8.57 -6.88
N THR A 96 9.25 8.76 -5.88
CA THR A 96 10.51 9.50 -6.02
C THR A 96 11.66 8.50 -5.97
N PHE A 97 12.56 8.60 -6.93
CA PHE A 97 13.75 7.75 -7.03
C PHE A 97 14.96 8.43 -6.39
N GLY A 98 16.01 7.65 -6.09
CA GLY A 98 17.20 8.14 -5.41
C GLY A 98 18.00 9.19 -6.19
N ASP A 99 17.81 9.27 -7.51
CA ASP A 99 18.39 10.30 -8.39
C ASP A 99 17.48 11.54 -8.54
N GLY A 100 16.34 11.57 -7.86
CA GLY A 100 15.35 12.65 -7.92
C GLY A 100 14.35 12.55 -9.07
N TYR A 101 14.46 11.53 -9.93
CA TYR A 101 13.40 11.24 -10.91
C TYR A 101 12.08 10.91 -10.20
N THR A 102 10.95 11.26 -10.81
CA THR A 102 9.62 11.02 -10.23
C THR A 102 8.66 10.43 -11.23
N GLU A 103 7.78 9.54 -10.78
CA GLU A 103 6.66 9.02 -11.57
C GLU A 103 5.34 9.13 -10.80
N ASP A 104 4.33 9.63 -11.49
CA ASP A 104 3.00 9.82 -10.93
C ASP A 104 2.04 8.71 -11.36
N TYR A 105 1.26 8.24 -10.38
CA TYR A 105 0.33 7.14 -10.48
C TYR A 105 -1.00 7.50 -9.81
N ILE A 106 -2.05 6.83 -10.25
CA ILE A 106 -3.32 6.77 -9.54
C ILE A 106 -3.39 5.39 -8.88
N LEU A 107 -3.55 5.38 -7.56
CA LEU A 107 -3.76 4.17 -6.77
C LEU A 107 -5.17 4.17 -6.20
N ASN A 108 -5.90 3.09 -6.43
CA ASN A 108 -7.20 2.81 -5.85
C ASN A 108 -7.13 1.47 -5.12
N LEU A 109 -7.28 1.52 -3.80
CA LEU A 109 -7.33 0.32 -2.97
C LEU A 109 -8.77 -0.01 -2.61
N GLY A 110 -9.59 1.00 -2.31
CA GLY A 110 -10.86 0.83 -1.63
C GLY A 110 -10.68 0.20 -0.24
N GLU A 111 -11.68 0.34 0.62
CA GLU A 111 -11.57 -0.12 2.01
C GLU A 111 -11.88 -1.61 2.20
N ALA A 112 -12.64 -2.20 1.27
CA ALA A 112 -13.11 -3.57 1.42
C ALA A 112 -11.96 -4.59 1.30
N LYS A 113 -11.76 -5.37 2.36
CA LYS A 113 -10.82 -6.49 2.40
C LYS A 113 -11.14 -7.54 1.32
N GLY A 114 -10.10 -8.15 0.76
CA GLY A 114 -10.21 -9.20 -0.25
C GLY A 114 -10.56 -8.69 -1.64
N LYS A 115 -10.68 -7.36 -1.83
CA LYS A 115 -10.86 -6.76 -3.15
C LYS A 115 -9.51 -6.50 -3.82
N GLN A 116 -9.49 -6.53 -5.14
CA GLN A 116 -8.32 -6.14 -5.93
C GLN A 116 -8.12 -4.63 -5.84
N GLY A 117 -6.86 -4.19 -5.95
CA GLY A 117 -6.53 -2.78 -6.16
C GLY A 117 -6.40 -2.46 -7.65
N LEU A 118 -6.42 -1.17 -7.96
CA LEU A 118 -6.17 -0.65 -9.29
C LEU A 118 -5.01 0.36 -9.23
N LEU A 119 -4.07 0.20 -10.14
CA LEU A 119 -2.93 1.07 -10.31
C LEU A 119 -2.89 1.56 -11.76
N VAL A 120 -2.74 2.86 -11.97
CA VAL A 120 -2.74 3.48 -13.30
C VAL A 120 -1.63 4.51 -13.38
N LEU A 121 -0.91 4.57 -14.49
CA LEU A 121 0.07 5.64 -14.72
C LEU A 121 -0.69 6.94 -15.00
N ALA A 122 -0.34 8.03 -14.31
CA ALA A 122 -1.06 9.31 -14.44
C ALA A 122 -0.98 9.88 -15.88
N GLU A 123 0.19 9.74 -16.52
CA GLU A 123 0.40 10.17 -17.91
C GLU A 123 -0.36 9.32 -18.95
N ASN A 124 -0.77 8.10 -18.58
CA ASN A 124 -1.48 7.18 -19.48
C ASN A 124 -2.65 6.50 -18.77
N SER A 125 -3.70 7.27 -18.52
CA SER A 125 -4.89 6.86 -17.80
C SER A 125 -5.73 5.77 -18.49
N THR A 126 -5.44 5.46 -19.77
CA THR A 126 -6.15 4.41 -20.52
C THR A 126 -5.70 3.00 -20.14
N LYS A 127 -4.51 2.83 -19.54
CA LYS A 127 -3.93 1.53 -19.21
C LYS A 127 -3.74 1.37 -17.71
N GLY A 128 -4.61 0.57 -17.10
CA GLY A 128 -4.49 0.21 -15.68
C GLY A 128 -3.99 -1.20 -15.44
N TYR A 129 -3.64 -1.45 -14.19
CA TYR A 129 -3.06 -2.69 -13.70
C TYR A 129 -3.79 -3.12 -12.43
N LYS A 130 -4.18 -4.39 -12.38
CA LYS A 130 -4.80 -4.99 -11.21
C LYS A 130 -3.74 -5.39 -10.21
N VAL A 131 -3.78 -4.79 -9.03
CA VAL A 131 -3.04 -5.25 -7.85
C VAL A 131 -3.78 -6.42 -7.23
N SER A 132 -3.06 -7.49 -6.90
CA SER A 132 -3.66 -8.70 -6.33
C SER A 132 -4.40 -8.37 -5.04
N ALA A 133 -5.50 -9.09 -4.73
CA ALA A 133 -6.24 -8.85 -3.49
C ALA A 133 -5.37 -9.02 -2.24
N LYS A 134 -4.42 -9.97 -2.29
CA LYS A 134 -3.45 -10.23 -1.23
C LYS A 134 -2.55 -9.04 -0.96
N ASP A 135 -2.01 -8.42 -2.01
CA ASP A 135 -1.08 -7.30 -1.85
C ASP A 135 -1.85 -6.00 -1.58
N ALA A 136 -3.02 -5.83 -2.19
CA ALA A 136 -3.93 -4.74 -1.87
C ALA A 136 -4.33 -4.77 -0.38
N ASP A 137 -4.65 -5.93 0.20
CA ASP A 137 -4.97 -6.04 1.63
C ASP A 137 -3.81 -5.63 2.55
N LYS A 138 -2.56 -5.98 2.18
CA LYS A 138 -1.38 -5.54 2.94
C LYS A 138 -1.20 -4.02 2.84
N LEU A 139 -1.37 -3.45 1.65
CA LEU A 139 -1.30 -2.01 1.44
C LEU A 139 -2.39 -1.27 2.21
N ARG A 140 -3.65 -1.74 2.16
CA ARG A 140 -4.77 -1.21 2.94
C ARG A 140 -4.44 -1.16 4.42
N LYS A 141 -3.86 -2.24 4.95
CA LYS A 141 -3.44 -2.29 6.35
C LYS A 141 -2.51 -1.12 6.65
N LEU A 142 -1.43 -0.93 5.91
CA LEU A 142 -0.47 0.14 6.23
C LEU A 142 -1.03 1.54 5.98
N VAL A 143 -1.67 1.75 4.83
CA VAL A 143 -2.20 3.07 4.43
C VAL A 143 -3.32 3.55 5.35
N TYR A 144 -4.25 2.67 5.72
CA TYR A 144 -5.38 3.05 6.58
C TYR A 144 -5.14 2.85 8.09
N SER A 145 -4.24 1.94 8.51
CA SER A 145 -3.96 1.80 9.97
C SER A 145 -3.06 2.89 10.51
N GLU A 146 -2.13 3.43 9.71
CA GLU A 146 -1.39 4.62 10.11
C GLU A 146 -2.28 5.89 10.08
N ALA A 147 -3.47 5.83 9.47
CA ALA A 147 -4.50 6.86 9.57
C ALA A 147 -5.43 6.71 10.78
N GLY A 148 -5.46 5.52 11.38
CA GLY A 148 -6.19 5.26 12.62
C GLY A 148 -5.35 5.36 13.90
N SER A 149 -4.03 5.54 13.83
CA SER A 149 -3.15 5.48 15.00
C SER A 149 -3.09 6.77 15.85
N ALA A 150 -4.23 7.47 15.96
CA ALA A 150 -4.51 8.44 17.02
C ALA A 150 -5.78 8.11 17.82
N ALA A 151 -6.44 6.97 17.57
CA ALA A 151 -7.68 6.61 18.25
C ALA A 151 -7.80 5.10 18.52
N ASP A 152 -6.77 4.47 19.11
CA ASP A 152 -7.00 3.30 19.97
C ASP A 152 -5.86 3.10 20.98
N ALA A 153 -5.78 4.03 21.93
CA ALA A 153 -5.17 3.80 23.23
C ALA A 153 -6.11 4.37 24.29
N GLY A 154 -7.31 3.78 24.37
CA GLY A 154 -8.30 4.19 25.34
C GLY A 154 -9.60 3.43 25.19
N THR A 155 -9.68 2.27 25.83
CA THR A 155 -10.77 1.85 26.74
C THR A 155 -10.88 0.33 26.75
N GLY A 156 -10.47 -0.31 27.85
CA GLY A 156 -10.67 -1.75 28.01
C GLY A 156 -10.00 -2.45 29.18
N ALA A 157 -9.96 -1.86 30.38
CA ALA A 157 -9.83 -2.66 31.61
C ALA A 157 -10.43 -1.90 32.80
N ALA A 158 -11.71 -2.12 33.05
CA ALA A 158 -12.28 -1.92 34.36
C ALA A 158 -11.57 -2.87 35.34
N GLN A 159 -10.77 -2.33 36.25
CA GLN A 159 -10.40 -3.03 37.48
C GLN A 159 -11.16 -2.43 38.63
N ALA A 160 -12.17 -3.19 39.05
CA ALA A 160 -12.88 -3.00 40.31
C ALA A 160 -11.87 -2.95 41.46
N SER A 161 -11.90 -1.85 42.20
CA SER A 161 -11.17 -1.68 43.46
C SER A 161 -11.88 -2.53 44.52
N VAL A 162 -11.40 -3.76 44.72
CA VAL A 162 -11.80 -4.58 45.87
C VAL A 162 -10.95 -4.15 47.05
N ALA A 163 -11.57 -3.46 48.01
CA ALA A 163 -11.00 -3.15 49.30
C ALA A 163 -10.82 -4.43 50.12
N VAL A 164 -9.60 -4.71 50.57
CA VAL A 164 -9.31 -5.69 51.63
C VAL A 164 -8.66 -4.95 52.80
N PRO A 165 -9.18 -5.08 54.04
CA PRO A 165 -8.65 -4.37 55.19
C PRO A 165 -7.37 -5.04 55.70
N GLY A 166 -6.25 -4.31 55.63
CA GLY A 166 -4.98 -4.66 56.27
C GLY A 166 -4.70 -3.76 57.49
N PRO A 167 -3.97 -4.25 58.50
CA PRO A 167 -3.96 -3.68 59.85
C PRO A 167 -3.30 -2.30 59.94
N VAL A 168 -3.96 -1.45 60.73
CA VAL A 168 -3.59 -0.08 61.07
C VAL A 168 -2.27 -0.05 61.84
N THR A 169 -1.22 0.53 61.26
CA THR A 169 -0.07 1.03 62.02
C THR A 169 -0.38 2.44 62.52
N VAL A 170 -0.70 2.54 63.81
CA VAL A 170 -0.83 3.81 64.54
C VAL A 170 0.57 4.33 64.82
N SER A 171 0.97 5.43 64.17
CA SER A 171 2.10 6.23 64.62
C SER A 171 1.58 7.46 65.33
N ARG A 172 1.61 7.42 66.67
CA ARG A 172 1.45 8.59 67.54
C ARG A 172 2.70 9.46 67.41
N ASN A 173 2.53 10.75 67.19
CA ASN A 173 3.39 11.74 67.81
C ASN A 173 2.52 12.89 68.30
N MET A 174 2.63 13.14 69.60
CA MET A 174 1.80 14.07 70.36
C MET A 174 2.24 15.52 70.15
N ASP A 175 1.22 16.35 70.04
CA ASP A 175 1.07 17.75 70.46
C ASP A 175 2.29 18.49 71.03
N HIS A 176 2.55 19.68 70.45
CA HIS A 176 2.58 20.87 71.29
C HIS A 176 1.84 22.03 70.64
N SER A 177 1.10 22.70 71.51
CA SER A 177 0.03 23.64 71.28
C SER A 177 0.51 25.08 71.08
N SER A 178 -0.43 25.90 70.59
CA SER A 178 -0.59 27.34 70.84
C SER A 178 0.15 28.29 69.89
N SER A 179 -0.39 29.42 69.45
CA SER A 179 -1.70 30.09 69.54
C SER A 179 -1.52 31.50 68.95
N PHE A 180 -2.59 32.08 68.35
CA PHE A 180 -2.90 33.52 68.24
C PHE A 180 -1.99 34.43 67.37
N LEU A 181 -2.47 34.96 66.22
CA LEU A 181 -3.24 36.21 65.96
C LEU A 181 -2.42 37.52 66.09
N PRO A 182 -2.81 38.64 65.46
CA PRO A 182 -3.73 38.84 64.33
C PRO A 182 -3.04 39.18 63.00
#